data_AF-A0A7J5DM76-F1
#
_entry.id   AF-A0A7J5DM76-F1
#
_cell.length_a   1.000
_cell.length_b   1.000
_cell.length_c   1.000
_cell.angle_alpha   90.00
_cell.angle_beta   90.00
_cell.angle_gamma   90.00
#
_symmetry.space_group_name_H-M   'P 1'
#
loop_
_entity.id
_entity.type
_entity.pdbx_description
1 polymer ?
#
loop_
_entity_poly.entity_id
_entity_poly.type
_entity_poly.pdbx_seq_one_letter_code
_entity_poly.pdbx_strand_id
1 'polypeptide(L)'
;MRKPYLAGGAEFAALYDVKRLQVSQWISRDGTLDYRYAKIISGSPYWLLQFAKGFGQTTPRPRHLNEAVLAQLVKEQDPGHWVGEVDQLPPLVGQAELVALFRLPSGALLRKAISTGRFRPADYSLSGSPIWLLEPVMEDVPALQAGARGVEWAVDDTVLASLRNGTYDGPGARIVPRGKAARQSAN
;
A
#
# COMPACT_ATOMS: atom_id res chain seq x y z
N MET A 1 -4.65 -3.72 -16.29
CA MET A 1 -5.16 -2.60 -15.45
C MET A 1 -4.05 -1.54 -15.32
N ARG A 2 -4.33 -0.24 -15.36
CA ARG A 2 -3.28 0.80 -15.21
C ARG A 2 -2.98 1.07 -13.75
N LYS A 3 -1.71 1.31 -13.43
CA LYS A 3 -1.22 1.59 -12.07
C LYS A 3 -1.61 3.02 -11.65
N PRO A 4 -2.36 3.24 -10.55
CA PRO A 4 -2.57 4.60 -10.04
C PRO A 4 -1.29 5.17 -9.44
N TYR A 5 -1.06 6.48 -9.58
CA TYR A 5 0.06 7.14 -8.90
C TYR A 5 -0.21 7.29 -7.40
N LEU A 6 0.69 6.73 -6.58
CA LEU A 6 0.56 6.67 -5.13
C LEU A 6 1.82 7.23 -4.44
N ALA A 7 1.67 7.60 -3.17
CA ALA A 7 2.78 7.96 -2.28
C ALA A 7 2.61 7.26 -0.93
N GLY A 8 3.67 6.61 -0.45
CA GLY A 8 3.76 6.21 0.95
C GLY A 8 4.30 7.34 1.82
N GLY A 9 4.48 7.09 3.12
CA GLY A 9 4.96 8.12 4.05
C GLY A 9 6.37 8.66 3.77
N ALA A 10 7.26 7.89 3.14
CA ALA A 10 8.59 8.35 2.74
C ALA A 10 8.51 9.28 1.52
N GLU A 11 7.73 8.88 0.52
CA GLU A 11 7.51 9.67 -0.70
C GLU A 11 6.78 10.98 -0.37
N PHE A 12 5.77 10.92 0.49
CA PHE A 12 5.07 12.10 1.00
C PHE A 12 6.02 13.08 1.71
N ALA A 13 6.94 12.54 2.53
CA ALA A 13 7.93 13.36 3.21
C ALA A 13 8.88 14.05 2.22
N ALA A 14 9.32 13.34 1.19
CA ALA A 14 10.19 13.86 0.15
C ALA A 14 9.51 14.96 -0.69
N LEU A 15 8.21 14.84 -0.97
CA LEU A 15 7.44 15.87 -1.70
C LEU A 15 7.45 17.25 -1.03
N TYR A 16 7.72 17.31 0.28
CA TYR A 16 7.71 18.55 1.07
C TYR A 16 9.04 18.84 1.77
N ASP A 17 10.12 18.15 1.38
CA ASP A 17 11.46 18.27 1.96
C ASP A 17 11.48 18.13 3.50
N VAL A 18 10.64 17.23 4.02
CA VAL A 18 10.53 16.93 5.45
C VAL A 18 11.00 15.51 5.78
N LYS A 19 11.16 15.23 7.08
CA LYS A 19 11.43 13.87 7.57
C LYS A 19 10.13 13.07 7.68
N ARG A 20 10.18 11.74 7.49
CA ARG A 20 9.03 10.84 7.69
C ARG A 20 8.35 10.96 9.07
N LEU A 21 9.13 11.30 10.10
CA LEU A 21 8.58 11.58 11.44
C LEU A 21 7.62 12.77 11.43
N GLN A 22 7.88 13.79 10.63
CA GLN A 22 7.03 14.97 10.51
C GLN A 22 5.69 14.64 9.84
N VAL A 23 5.68 13.78 8.82
CA VAL A 23 4.45 13.23 8.24
C VAL A 23 3.63 12.49 9.30
N SER A 24 4.30 11.73 10.18
CA SER A 24 3.62 11.03 11.29
C SER A 24 3.02 12.01 12.31
N GLN A 25 3.65 13.17 12.52
CA GLN A 25 3.14 14.23 13.40
C GLN A 25 1.92 14.95 12.77
N TRP A 26 1.92 15.17 11.45
CA TRP A 26 0.77 15.73 10.74
C TRP A 26 -0.50 14.89 10.91
N ILE A 27 -0.33 13.57 11.01
CA ILE A 27 -1.43 12.64 11.27
C ILE A 27 -1.84 12.65 12.74
N SER A 28 -0.88 12.38 13.64
CA SER A 28 -1.20 12.03 15.03
C SER A 28 -1.36 13.23 15.96
N ARG A 29 -0.69 14.35 15.70
CA ARG A 29 -0.67 15.52 16.58
C ARG A 29 -1.45 16.69 16.00
N ASP A 30 -1.16 17.01 14.74
CA ASP A 30 -1.69 18.23 14.13
C ASP A 30 -3.07 17.99 13.49
N GLY A 31 -3.41 16.73 13.18
CA GLY A 31 -4.64 16.35 12.48
C GLY A 31 -4.76 16.96 11.08
N THR A 32 -3.65 17.41 10.49
CA THR A 32 -3.62 18.06 9.18
C THR A 32 -3.61 17.06 8.03
N LEU A 33 -3.08 15.85 8.26
CA LEU A 33 -3.07 14.76 7.29
C LEU A 33 -3.99 13.63 7.77
N ASP A 34 -4.95 13.26 6.94
CA ASP A 34 -6.00 12.28 7.28
C ASP A 34 -5.85 10.99 6.46
N TYR A 35 -6.27 9.87 7.05
CA TYR A 35 -6.34 8.57 6.37
C TYR A 35 -7.52 8.46 5.40
N ARG A 36 -8.51 9.37 5.42
CA ARG A 36 -9.61 9.41 4.43
C ARG A 36 -9.12 9.51 2.99
N TYR A 37 -7.93 10.08 2.77
CA TYR A 37 -7.30 10.18 1.45
C TYR A 37 -6.25 9.09 1.18
N ALA A 38 -6.19 8.07 2.05
CA ALA A 38 -5.25 6.97 1.96
C ALA A 38 -5.96 5.61 1.89
N LYS A 39 -5.34 4.69 1.17
CA LYS A 39 -5.63 3.26 1.30
C LYS A 39 -4.67 2.67 2.33
N ILE A 40 -5.18 1.86 3.25
CA ILE A 40 -4.34 1.06 4.15
C ILE A 40 -4.07 -0.28 3.47
N ILE A 41 -2.78 -0.61 3.33
CA ILE A 41 -2.32 -1.87 2.73
C ILE A 41 -1.23 -2.43 3.63
N SER A 42 -1.37 -3.67 4.10
CA SER A 42 -0.43 -4.32 5.01
C SER A 42 -0.05 -3.45 6.22
N GLY A 43 -1.04 -2.74 6.78
CA GLY A 43 -0.92 -1.89 7.96
C GLY A 43 -0.17 -0.57 7.73
N SER A 44 0.04 -0.17 6.48
CA SER A 44 0.65 1.12 6.12
C SER A 44 -0.28 1.97 5.25
N PRO A 45 -0.32 3.30 5.46
CA PRO A 45 -1.11 4.21 4.64
C PRO A 45 -0.39 4.56 3.33
N TYR A 46 -1.14 4.58 2.24
CA TYR A 46 -0.71 5.03 0.91
C TYR A 46 -1.72 6.03 0.36
N TRP A 47 -1.26 7.26 0.12
CA TRP A 47 -2.09 8.35 -0.38
C TRP A 47 -2.08 8.39 -1.90
N LEU A 48 -3.17 8.90 -2.47
CA LEU A 48 -3.20 9.29 -3.87
C LEU A 48 -2.14 10.37 -4.12
N LEU A 49 -1.31 10.21 -5.16
CA LEU A 49 -0.33 11.24 -5.49
C LEU A 49 -1.00 12.57 -5.86
N GLN A 50 -2.22 12.50 -6.42
CA GLN A 50 -3.06 13.67 -6.70
C GLN A 50 -3.41 14.47 -5.44
N PHE A 51 -3.72 13.79 -4.34
CA PHE A 51 -3.93 14.44 -3.05
C PHE A 51 -2.60 14.94 -2.47
N ALA A 52 -1.57 14.08 -2.49
CA ALA A 52 -0.27 14.39 -1.91
C ALA A 52 0.38 15.62 -2.54
N LYS A 53 0.22 15.88 -3.85
CA LYS A 53 0.76 17.10 -4.48
C LYS A 53 0.03 18.38 -4.03
N GLY A 54 -1.27 18.29 -3.75
CA GLY A 54 -2.11 19.42 -3.35
C GLY A 54 -2.10 19.71 -1.85
N PHE A 55 -1.61 18.78 -1.03
CA PHE A 55 -1.63 18.85 0.43
C PHE A 55 -1.06 20.16 0.99
N GLY A 56 0.02 20.68 0.42
CA GLY A 56 0.65 21.92 0.89
C GLY A 56 -0.31 23.11 0.92
N GLN A 57 -1.31 23.14 0.03
CA GLN A 57 -2.33 24.18 -0.05
C GLN A 57 -3.49 24.00 0.94
N THR A 58 -3.67 22.79 1.50
CA THR A 58 -4.74 22.50 2.46
C THR A 58 -4.34 22.81 3.90
N THR A 59 -3.07 23.12 4.14
CA THR A 59 -2.53 23.38 5.48
C THR A 59 -2.63 24.86 5.86
N PRO A 60 -2.77 25.21 7.18
CA PRO A 60 -2.87 26.61 7.62
C PRO A 60 -1.68 27.48 7.25
N ARG A 61 -0.49 26.89 7.07
CA ARG A 61 0.70 27.55 6.55
C ARG A 61 1.13 26.83 5.28
N PRO A 62 0.97 27.45 4.10
CA PRO A 62 1.26 26.80 2.83
C PRO A 62 2.65 26.15 2.80
N ARG A 63 2.70 24.92 2.31
CA ARG A 63 3.95 24.17 2.13
C ARG A 63 4.29 24.11 0.65
N HIS A 64 5.56 24.36 0.34
CA HIS A 64 6.05 24.30 -1.03
C HIS A 64 6.23 22.84 -1.46
N LEU A 65 5.66 22.50 -2.60
CA LEU A 65 5.81 21.21 -3.24
C LEU A 65 7.18 21.15 -3.94
N ASN A 66 7.91 20.06 -3.72
CA ASN A 66 9.11 19.75 -4.48
C ASN A 66 8.70 19.11 -5.83
N GLU A 67 8.60 19.94 -6.86
CA GLU A 67 8.21 19.53 -8.22
C GLU A 67 9.17 18.49 -8.84
N ALA A 68 10.47 18.56 -8.48
CA ALA A 68 11.46 17.61 -8.99
C ALA A 68 11.20 16.19 -8.42
N VAL A 69 10.89 16.10 -7.12
CA VAL A 69 10.48 14.84 -6.49
C VAL A 69 9.16 14.35 -7.08
N LEU A 70 8.18 15.24 -7.32
CA LEU A 70 6.93 14.83 -7.95
C LEU A 70 7.15 14.20 -9.33
N ALA A 71 7.93 14.86 -10.19
CA ALA A 71 8.26 14.35 -11.52
C ALA A 71 8.98 12.99 -11.46
N GLN A 72 9.90 12.81 -10.50
CA GLN A 72 10.60 11.56 -10.29
C GLN A 72 9.63 10.44 -9.85
N LEU A 73 8.73 10.70 -8.90
CA LEU A 73 7.74 9.72 -8.44
C LEU A 73 6.77 9.29 -9.55
N VAL A 74 6.36 10.21 -10.42
CA VAL A 74 5.54 9.90 -11.60
C VAL A 74 6.31 8.98 -12.55
N LYS A 75 7.58 9.31 -12.83
CA LYS A 75 8.45 8.53 -13.72
C LYS A 75 8.70 7.10 -13.20
N GLU A 76 8.96 6.94 -11.91
CA GLU A 76 9.17 5.62 -11.28
C GLU A 76 7.92 4.73 -11.30
N GLN A 77 6.75 5.35 -11.45
CA GLN A 77 5.48 4.65 -11.48
C GLN A 77 4.89 4.51 -12.88
N ASP A 78 5.62 4.95 -13.91
CA ASP A 78 5.19 4.86 -15.29
C ASP A 78 5.31 3.42 -15.84
N PRO A 79 4.33 2.89 -16.59
CA PRO A 79 3.07 3.53 -16.98
C PRO A 79 2.08 3.63 -15.81
N GLY A 80 1.59 4.85 -15.55
CA GLY A 80 0.61 5.10 -14.49
C GLY A 80 -0.49 6.08 -14.89
N HIS A 81 -1.38 6.39 -13.94
CA HIS A 81 -2.44 7.37 -14.15
C HIS A 81 -2.83 8.08 -12.84
N TRP A 82 -3.36 9.29 -12.99
CA TRP A 82 -3.88 10.07 -11.88
C TRP A 82 -5.26 9.57 -11.46
N VAL A 83 -5.45 9.45 -10.15
CA VAL A 83 -6.72 9.08 -9.53
C VAL A 83 -7.11 10.16 -8.53
N GLY A 84 -8.36 10.58 -8.55
CA GLY A 84 -8.87 11.67 -7.70
C GLY A 84 -9.35 11.18 -6.34
N GLU A 85 -9.97 10.00 -6.30
CA GLU A 85 -10.66 9.47 -5.12
C GLU A 85 -10.19 8.06 -4.76
N VAL A 86 -10.22 7.71 -3.47
CA VAL A 86 -9.69 6.43 -2.96
C VAL A 86 -10.54 5.25 -3.43
N ASP A 87 -11.84 5.46 -3.63
CA ASP A 87 -12.80 4.45 -4.13
C ASP A 87 -12.56 4.06 -5.59
N GLN A 88 -11.90 4.92 -6.37
CA GLN A 88 -11.48 4.66 -7.74
C GLN A 88 -10.21 3.83 -7.83
N LEU A 89 -9.54 3.56 -6.70
CA LEU A 89 -8.36 2.70 -6.72
C LEU A 89 -8.73 1.27 -7.08
N PRO A 90 -7.94 0.60 -7.95
CA PRO A 90 -8.06 -0.82 -8.13
C PRO A 90 -7.79 -1.54 -6.79
N PRO A 91 -8.25 -2.79 -6.62
CA PRO A 91 -7.87 -3.57 -5.46
C PRO A 91 -6.34 -3.74 -5.40
N LEU A 92 -5.75 -3.21 -4.34
CA LEU A 92 -4.31 -3.25 -4.06
C LEU A 92 -4.07 -4.15 -2.84
N VAL A 93 -2.99 -4.94 -2.91
CA VAL A 93 -2.63 -5.89 -1.86
C VAL A 93 -1.16 -5.78 -1.51
N GLY A 94 -0.84 -5.97 -0.24
CA GLY A 94 0.52 -6.15 0.25
C GLY A 94 0.73 -7.57 0.75
N GLN A 95 1.82 -7.78 1.50
CA GLN A 95 2.18 -9.12 1.95
C GLN A 95 1.16 -9.75 2.91
N ALA A 96 0.54 -8.96 3.80
CA ALA A 96 -0.43 -9.48 4.77
C ALA A 96 -1.70 -9.97 4.07
N GLU A 97 -2.21 -9.18 3.12
CA GLU A 97 -3.38 -9.53 2.32
C GLU A 97 -3.09 -10.76 1.45
N LEU A 98 -1.91 -10.84 0.83
CA LEU A 98 -1.51 -12.00 0.02
C LEU A 98 -1.36 -13.29 0.83
N VAL A 99 -0.82 -13.20 2.05
CA VAL A 99 -0.75 -14.37 2.96
C VAL A 99 -2.14 -14.87 3.30
N ALA A 100 -3.09 -13.98 3.57
CA ALA A 100 -4.49 -14.35 3.83
C ALA A 100 -5.15 -14.93 2.57
N LEU A 101 -5.00 -14.27 1.41
CA LEU A 101 -5.56 -14.68 0.13
C LEU A 101 -5.13 -16.09 -0.27
N PHE A 102 -3.86 -16.43 -0.07
CA PHE A 102 -3.30 -17.73 -0.43
C PHE A 102 -3.29 -18.75 0.73
N ARG A 103 -3.94 -18.42 1.86
CA ARG A 103 -3.96 -19.24 3.09
C ARG A 103 -2.56 -19.72 3.50
N LEU A 104 -1.54 -18.89 3.30
CA LEU A 104 -0.17 -19.30 3.55
C LEU A 104 0.06 -19.42 5.06
N PRO A 105 0.72 -20.50 5.54
CA PRO A 105 0.98 -20.69 6.96
C PRO A 105 1.94 -19.64 7.53
N SER A 106 2.71 -18.95 6.68
CA SER A 106 3.55 -17.83 7.08
C SER A 106 3.89 -16.91 5.92
N GLY A 107 4.16 -15.64 6.24
CA GLY A 107 4.72 -14.67 5.28
C GLY A 107 6.16 -14.98 4.84
N ALA A 108 6.85 -15.94 5.46
CA ALA A 108 8.17 -16.37 5.00
C ALA A 108 8.11 -17.10 3.64
N LEU A 109 7.06 -17.88 3.40
CA LEU A 109 6.86 -18.57 2.13
C LEU A 109 6.62 -17.59 0.98
N LEU A 110 5.78 -16.58 1.20
CA LEU A 110 5.56 -15.51 0.24
C LEU A 110 6.86 -14.76 -0.08
N ARG A 111 7.61 -14.34 0.95
CA ARG A 111 8.90 -13.65 0.76
C ARG A 111 9.90 -14.50 0.00
N LYS A 112 9.98 -15.80 0.28
CA LYS A 112 10.84 -16.73 -0.46
C LYS A 112 10.43 -16.76 -1.94
N ALA A 113 9.15 -16.94 -2.24
CA ALA A 113 8.65 -16.96 -3.61
C ALA A 113 8.96 -15.66 -4.38
N ILE A 114 8.84 -14.50 -3.72
CA ILE A 114 9.25 -13.21 -4.29
C ILE A 114 10.76 -13.20 -4.56
N SER A 115 11.59 -13.54 -3.57
CA SER A 115 13.05 -13.49 -3.71
C SER A 115 13.63 -14.45 -4.75
N THR A 116 12.95 -15.57 -5.01
CA THR A 116 13.37 -16.56 -6.02
C THR A 116 12.75 -16.31 -7.39
N GLY A 117 12.06 -15.17 -7.59
CA GLY A 117 11.40 -14.83 -8.86
C GLY A 117 10.24 -15.75 -9.24
N ARG A 118 9.72 -16.50 -8.27
CA ARG A 118 8.60 -17.42 -8.47
C ARG A 118 7.25 -16.71 -8.38
N PHE A 119 7.20 -15.63 -7.60
CA PHE A 119 6.07 -14.72 -7.55
C PHE A 119 6.36 -13.50 -8.43
N ARG A 120 5.31 -12.89 -8.97
CA ARG A 120 5.46 -11.69 -9.82
C ARG A 120 6.19 -10.56 -9.08
N PRO A 121 6.95 -9.72 -9.80
CA PRO A 121 7.48 -8.48 -9.24
C PRO A 121 6.36 -7.60 -8.67
N ALA A 122 6.69 -6.82 -7.64
CA ALA A 122 5.77 -5.85 -7.08
C ALA A 122 5.50 -4.73 -8.07
N ASP A 123 4.23 -4.32 -8.19
CA ASP A 123 3.86 -3.19 -9.02
C ASP A 123 4.37 -1.88 -8.40
N TYR A 124 4.54 -1.84 -7.08
CA TYR A 124 5.16 -0.72 -6.35
C TYR A 124 6.21 -1.18 -5.35
N SER A 125 7.17 -0.30 -5.09
CA SER A 125 8.01 -0.31 -3.88
C SER A 125 7.89 1.06 -3.22
N LEU A 126 6.89 1.23 -2.34
CA LEU A 126 6.60 2.51 -1.69
C LEU A 126 6.94 2.43 -0.21
N SER A 127 7.72 3.40 0.28
CA SER A 127 8.20 3.44 1.66
C SER A 127 8.88 2.14 2.10
N GLY A 128 9.56 1.47 1.16
CA GLY A 128 10.26 0.19 1.35
C GLY A 128 9.35 -1.05 1.41
N SER A 129 8.05 -0.90 1.12
CA SER A 129 7.10 -2.01 1.14
C SER A 129 6.61 -2.34 -0.27
N PRO A 130 6.61 -3.62 -0.66
CA PRO A 130 6.10 -4.02 -1.96
C PRO A 130 4.56 -4.06 -1.96
N ILE A 131 3.95 -3.61 -3.05
CA ILE A 131 2.50 -3.60 -3.28
C ILE A 131 2.21 -4.15 -4.66
N TRP A 132 1.13 -4.92 -4.78
CA TRP A 132 0.66 -5.48 -6.03
C TRP A 132 -0.77 -5.04 -6.34
N LEU A 133 -1.09 -4.95 -7.62
CA LEU A 133 -2.46 -4.99 -8.12
C LEU A 133 -3.01 -6.42 -7.94
N LEU A 134 -4.23 -6.53 -7.43
CA LEU A 134 -4.83 -7.84 -7.16
C LEU A 134 -5.09 -8.64 -8.45
N GLU A 135 -5.70 -8.04 -9.46
CA GLU A 135 -6.09 -8.79 -10.67
C GLU A 135 -4.90 -9.41 -11.40
N PRO A 136 -3.78 -8.70 -11.60
CA PRO A 136 -2.58 -9.31 -12.16
C PRO A 136 -2.00 -10.45 -11.29
N VAL A 137 -2.11 -10.38 -9.96
CA VAL A 137 -1.77 -11.53 -9.09
C VAL A 137 -2.69 -12.72 -9.39
N MET A 138 -3.99 -12.48 -9.58
CA MET A 138 -4.98 -13.52 -9.88
C MET A 138 -4.75 -14.19 -11.23
N GLU A 139 -4.33 -13.42 -12.24
CA GLU A 139 -3.92 -13.93 -13.56
C GLU A 139 -2.75 -14.92 -13.46
N ASP A 140 -1.83 -14.71 -12.51
CA ASP A 140 -0.64 -15.55 -12.32
C ASP A 140 -0.92 -16.83 -11.49
N VAL A 141 -2.10 -16.95 -10.87
CA VAL A 141 -2.43 -18.07 -9.96
C VAL A 141 -2.30 -19.45 -10.62
N PRO A 142 -2.82 -19.70 -11.84
CA PRO A 142 -2.65 -21.00 -12.49
C PRO A 142 -1.18 -21.41 -12.64
N ALA A 143 -0.30 -20.46 -12.99
CA ALA A 143 1.14 -20.71 -13.10
C ALA A 143 1.80 -20.97 -11.74
N LEU A 144 1.40 -20.21 -10.71
CA LEU A 144 1.87 -20.40 -9.34
C LEU A 144 1.53 -21.79 -8.80
N GLN A 145 0.30 -22.25 -9.05
CA GLN A 145 -0.21 -23.56 -8.67
C GLN A 145 0.50 -24.69 -9.44
N ALA A 146 0.64 -24.57 -10.75
CA ALA A 146 1.28 -25.60 -11.59
C ALA A 146 2.75 -25.83 -11.20
N GLY A 147 3.48 -24.78 -10.82
CA GLY A 147 4.88 -24.93 -10.43
C GLY A 147 5.08 -25.49 -9.01
N ALA A 148 4.02 -25.65 -8.20
CA ALA A 148 4.14 -25.74 -6.75
C ALA A 148 4.56 -27.13 -6.26
N ARG A 149 5.74 -27.18 -5.62
CA ARG A 149 6.22 -28.36 -4.89
C ARG A 149 6.19 -28.03 -3.40
N GLY A 150 5.14 -28.46 -2.71
CA GLY A 150 5.05 -28.41 -1.23
C GLY A 150 4.40 -27.17 -0.60
N VAL A 151 3.86 -26.23 -1.38
CA VAL A 151 3.01 -25.14 -0.87
C VAL A 151 1.82 -25.02 -1.80
N GLU A 152 0.62 -25.25 -1.29
CA GLU A 152 -0.61 -25.09 -2.06
C GLU A 152 -0.93 -23.59 -2.16
N TRP A 153 -0.84 -23.01 -3.37
CA TRP A 153 -1.27 -21.64 -3.65
C TRP A 153 -2.79 -21.60 -3.85
N ALA A 154 -3.52 -22.16 -2.88
CA ALA A 154 -4.98 -22.20 -2.89
C ALA A 154 -5.51 -20.79 -2.63
N VAL A 155 -6.45 -20.35 -3.46
CA VAL A 155 -7.11 -19.05 -3.31
C VAL A 155 -8.24 -19.19 -2.31
N ASP A 156 -8.30 -18.30 -1.33
CA ASP A 156 -9.48 -18.11 -0.51
C ASP A 156 -10.46 -17.18 -1.23
N ASP A 157 -11.53 -17.75 -1.79
CA ASP A 157 -12.54 -17.00 -2.55
C ASP A 157 -13.27 -15.95 -1.71
N THR A 158 -13.40 -16.15 -0.39
CA THR A 158 -14.02 -15.18 0.51
C THR A 158 -13.12 -13.97 0.68
N VAL A 159 -11.82 -14.21 0.91
CA VAL A 159 -10.82 -13.14 0.98
C VAL A 159 -10.73 -12.42 -0.36
N LEU A 160 -10.66 -13.14 -1.48
CA LEU A 160 -10.63 -12.55 -2.82
C LEU A 160 -11.82 -11.63 -3.07
N ALA A 161 -13.04 -12.09 -2.77
CA ALA A 161 -14.25 -11.29 -2.95
C ALA A 161 -14.21 -10.03 -2.08
N SER A 162 -13.81 -10.15 -0.81
CA SER A 162 -13.72 -8.99 0.10
C SER A 162 -12.65 -7.97 -0.34
N LEU A 163 -11.52 -8.43 -0.88
CA LEU A 163 -10.46 -7.56 -1.40
C LEU A 163 -10.94 -6.81 -2.65
N ARG A 164 -11.60 -7.51 -3.59
CA ARG A 164 -12.19 -6.90 -4.79
C ARG A 164 -13.25 -5.86 -4.47
N ASN A 165 -14.08 -6.14 -3.48
CA ASN A 165 -15.16 -5.25 -3.04
C ASN A 165 -14.68 -4.15 -2.08
N GLY A 166 -13.38 -4.11 -1.72
CA GLY A 166 -12.84 -3.14 -0.79
C GLY A 166 -13.34 -3.28 0.65
N THR A 167 -13.94 -4.41 1.02
CA THR A 167 -14.54 -4.70 2.32
C THR A 167 -13.67 -5.58 3.23
N TYR A 168 -12.49 -5.99 2.76
CA TYR A 168 -11.54 -6.79 3.54
C TYR A 168 -11.14 -6.10 4.86
N ASP A 169 -11.30 -6.81 5.97
CA ASP A 169 -11.03 -6.34 7.33
C ASP A 169 -10.02 -7.21 8.10
N GLY A 170 -9.40 -8.17 7.40
CA GLY A 170 -8.43 -9.11 7.97
C GLY A 170 -7.03 -8.52 8.22
N PRO A 171 -6.02 -9.38 8.41
CA PRO A 171 -4.63 -8.95 8.64
C PRO A 171 -4.15 -7.94 7.57
N GLY A 172 -3.62 -6.81 8.03
CA GLY A 172 -3.11 -5.74 7.17
C GLY A 172 -4.13 -4.66 6.80
N ALA A 173 -5.43 -4.88 7.02
CA ALA A 173 -6.47 -3.91 6.68
C ALA A 173 -6.45 -2.62 7.54
N ARG A 174 -5.79 -2.66 8.71
CA ARG A 174 -5.75 -1.55 9.67
C ARG A 174 -4.33 -1.26 10.12
N ILE A 175 -4.07 0.00 10.45
CA ILE A 175 -2.82 0.41 11.12
C ILE A 175 -2.90 -0.05 12.56
N VAL A 176 -2.06 -1.01 12.95
CA VAL A 176 -1.96 -1.45 14.34
C VAL A 176 -0.97 -0.54 15.08
N PRO A 177 -1.40 0.17 16.14
CA PRO A 177 -0.50 0.97 16.97
C PRO A 177 0.64 0.10 17.51
N ARG A 178 1.88 0.61 17.48
CA ARG A 178 3.05 -0.06 18.06
C ARG A 178 3.59 0.73 19.26
N GLY A 179 4.22 0.04 20.21
CA GLY A 179 4.92 0.67 21.34
C GLY A 179 3.96 1.20 22.42
N LYS A 180 4.29 2.35 23.03
CA LYS A 180 3.51 2.93 24.15
C LYS A 180 2.03 3.16 23.81
N ALA A 181 1.72 3.50 22.55
CA ALA A 181 0.35 3.68 22.07
C ALA A 181 -0.48 2.38 22.12
N ALA A 182 0.13 1.21 21.93
CA ALA A 182 -0.56 -0.08 22.02
C ALA A 182 -1.00 -0.42 23.46
N ARG A 183 -0.29 0.12 24.48
CA ARG A 183 -0.62 -0.10 25.89
C ARG A 183 -1.83 0.71 26.37
N GLN A 184 -2.20 1.77 25.67
CA GLN A 184 -3.34 2.62 26.04
C GLN A 184 -4.67 2.09 25.49
N SER A 185 -4.65 1.33 24.40
CA SER A 185 -5.85 0.74 23.78
C SER A 185 -6.29 -0.58 24.41
N ALA A 186 -5.56 -1.09 25.40
CA ALA A 186 -5.81 -2.37 26.06
C ALA A 186 -6.36 -2.22 27.50
N ASN A 187 -6.74 -1.01 27.90
CA ASN A 187 -7.39 -0.70 29.18
C ASN A 187 -8.82 -0.23 28.96
#